data_AF-A0A2V9T2M1-F1
#
_entry.id   AF-A0A2V9T2M1-F1
#
_cell.length_a   1.000
_cell.length_b   1.000
_cell.length_c   1.000
_cell.angle_alpha   90.00
_cell.angle_beta   90.00
_cell.angle_gamma   90.00
#
_symmetry.space_group_name_H-M   'P 1'
#
loop_
_entity.id
_entity.type
_entity.pdbx_description
1 polymer ?
#
loop_
_entity_poly.entity_id
_entity_poly.type
_entity_poly.pdbx_seq_one_letter_code
_entity_poly.pdbx_strand_id
1 'polypeptide(L)'
;QILAGEQSTANPAKLRPITFAAFKCFVLHGRIISKRTLPVAYIARAIEQAPKWMAASSNGAALRLAHCHITGDVMRVAQPSLLSQAYGSKISEHLQHRGAREAVYLRLPIRVADTIIDPKLYLDSVVIRRPLRFENVRFLNSVYFQGAVLQSRVDFENVSFEDLADFSAIWLSPDLSCNDCKFAGVANFAHSYVVPGARIYIGGRALNSPVDFSESIFRGTLTLEGDPRTLQIYDELYLNGVNASLAEPAGVLRMKNVEVRGSFYADQGKWRTVDCAELQDGKHRPIRFSGFSDFRQSTFREVDFGGVEFTGLADFSDATILRQVSLERIKLQRPIHLEWHQIEKGLKRWQESAAKSRTLSKQTYEELQRNFKEIGDLESENACFYEMSVNHEKGLKWFFGYLFGYGVKRRNPFALAMFSLLLFWAINSSLLKHHWFTAGVAHGLIARVPPALVLTLSTGRLKLEFPGNFVHTDGGQVVFAVEYVWMKIAEISFLVAVANSSPLLKQFMPYFGL
;
A
#
# COMPACT_ATOMS: atom_id res chain seq x y z
N GLN A 1 -11.89 27.36 18.97
CA GLN A 1 -11.33 28.63 19.46
C GLN A 1 -9.95 28.46 20.13
N ILE A 2 -9.00 27.79 19.46
CA ILE A 2 -7.56 27.99 19.69
C ILE A 2 -6.91 27.99 18.30
N LEU A 3 -7.15 29.08 17.57
CA LEU A 3 -6.60 29.37 16.24
C LEU A 3 -6.02 30.78 16.31
N ALA A 4 -4.81 30.88 16.85
CA ALA A 4 -3.92 32.03 16.71
C ALA A 4 -2.59 31.69 17.40
N GLY A 5 -1.88 30.69 16.87
CA GLY A 5 -0.43 30.72 17.03
C GLY A 5 0.05 31.85 16.14
N GLU A 6 0.49 32.95 16.73
CA GLU A 6 1.07 34.09 16.02
C GLU A 6 2.12 33.60 15.01
N GLN A 7 1.75 33.57 13.73
CA GLN A 7 2.74 33.48 12.67
C GLN A 7 3.51 34.79 12.73
N SER A 8 4.74 34.75 13.26
CA SER A 8 5.70 35.86 13.25
C SER A 8 6.15 36.17 11.82
N THR A 9 5.20 36.63 11.00
CA THR A 9 5.48 37.23 9.70
C THR A 9 5.86 38.69 9.91
N ALA A 10 6.77 39.21 9.08
CA ALA A 10 7.23 40.58 9.19
C ALA A 10 6.04 41.56 9.20
N ASN A 11 5.89 42.37 10.26
CA ASN A 11 4.87 43.42 10.30
C ASN A 11 5.21 44.46 9.20
N PRO A 12 4.41 44.55 8.11
CA PRO A 12 4.77 45.37 6.96
C PRO A 12 4.91 46.86 7.31
N ALA A 13 4.20 47.33 8.34
CA ALA A 13 4.18 48.73 8.76
C ALA A 13 5.52 49.22 9.36
N LYS A 14 6.46 48.32 9.68
CA LYS A 14 7.78 48.67 10.29
C LYS A 14 8.96 48.48 9.33
N LEU A 15 8.72 48.11 8.07
CA LEU A 15 9.78 47.82 7.10
C LEU A 15 10.22 49.06 6.33
N ARG A 16 11.52 49.17 6.04
CA ARG A 16 12.10 50.27 5.26
C ARG A 16 12.40 49.84 3.82
N PRO A 17 12.19 50.68 2.80
CA PRO A 17 12.64 50.37 1.45
C PRO A 17 14.16 50.19 1.37
N ILE A 18 14.63 49.35 0.44
CA ILE A 18 16.04 49.23 0.08
C ILE A 18 16.29 49.79 -1.33
N THR A 19 17.40 50.48 -1.55
CA THR A 19 17.80 50.91 -2.89
C THR A 19 18.37 49.74 -3.70
N PHE A 20 18.25 49.78 -5.03
CA PHE A 20 18.81 48.71 -5.87
C PHE A 20 20.34 48.56 -5.71
N ALA A 21 21.06 49.67 -5.53
CA ALA A 21 22.51 49.65 -5.32
C ALA A 21 22.88 48.89 -4.03
N ALA A 22 22.18 49.17 -2.94
CA ALA A 22 22.35 48.42 -1.69
C ALA A 22 21.98 46.95 -1.90
N PHE A 23 20.79 46.66 -2.44
CA PHE A 23 20.33 45.30 -2.74
C PHE A 23 21.39 44.49 -3.52
N LYS A 24 21.88 45.05 -4.63
CA LYS A 24 22.92 44.43 -5.47
C LYS A 24 24.19 44.15 -4.67
N CYS A 25 24.65 45.10 -3.85
CA CYS A 25 25.82 44.93 -3.00
C CYS A 25 25.64 43.75 -2.01
N PHE A 26 24.47 43.62 -1.38
CA PHE A 26 24.18 42.48 -0.51
C PHE A 26 24.22 41.15 -1.27
N VAL A 27 23.57 41.07 -2.45
CA VAL A 27 23.54 39.84 -3.26
C VAL A 27 24.93 39.43 -3.73
N LEU A 28 25.74 40.39 -4.23
CA LEU A 28 27.11 40.13 -4.69
C LEU A 28 28.00 39.54 -3.60
N HIS A 29 27.81 39.95 -2.35
CA HIS A 29 28.59 39.46 -1.21
C HIS A 29 27.89 38.32 -0.46
N GLY A 30 26.78 37.79 -0.96
CA GLY A 30 26.00 36.73 -0.32
C GLY A 30 25.48 37.10 1.08
N ARG A 31 25.29 38.38 1.36
CA ARG A 31 24.84 38.90 2.66
C ARG A 31 23.31 38.84 2.75
N ILE A 32 22.80 38.69 3.97
CA ILE A 32 21.36 38.65 4.24
C ILE A 32 20.80 40.07 4.18
N ILE A 33 19.75 40.26 3.37
CA ILE A 33 18.92 41.47 3.36
C ILE A 33 17.78 41.24 4.34
N SER A 34 17.65 42.11 5.34
CA SER A 34 16.63 41.92 6.38
C SER A 34 15.91 43.19 6.80
N LYS A 35 14.64 43.02 7.21
CA LYS A 35 13.74 44.11 7.66
C LYS A 35 13.60 45.19 6.58
N ARG A 36 13.33 44.74 5.35
CA ARG A 36 13.19 45.62 4.18
C ARG A 36 11.93 45.32 3.37
N THR A 37 11.42 46.37 2.75
CA THR A 37 10.50 46.27 1.61
C THR A 37 11.32 46.36 0.34
N LEU A 38 11.09 45.45 -0.62
CA LEU A 38 11.80 45.47 -1.90
C LEU A 38 10.85 45.13 -3.07
N PRO A 39 10.96 45.83 -4.21
CA PRO A 39 10.22 45.48 -5.41
C PRO A 39 10.66 44.12 -5.97
N VAL A 40 9.70 43.34 -6.46
CA VAL A 40 9.96 42.05 -7.11
C VAL A 40 10.89 42.14 -8.30
N ALA A 41 10.89 43.28 -9.00
CA ALA A 41 11.80 43.57 -10.10
C ALA A 41 13.29 43.49 -9.68
N TYR A 42 13.63 43.71 -8.41
CA TYR A 42 15.00 43.58 -7.94
C TYR A 42 15.43 42.11 -7.92
N ILE A 43 14.51 41.22 -7.55
CA ILE A 43 14.72 39.76 -7.51
C ILE A 43 14.85 39.22 -8.94
N ALA A 44 13.93 39.60 -9.83
CA ALA A 44 13.99 39.23 -11.24
C ALA A 44 15.33 39.65 -11.86
N ARG A 45 15.76 40.92 -11.66
CA ARG A 45 17.06 41.40 -12.12
C ARG A 45 18.24 40.64 -11.52
N ALA A 46 18.17 40.23 -10.24
CA ALA A 46 19.23 39.45 -9.62
C ALA A 46 19.39 38.08 -10.26
N ILE A 47 18.27 37.44 -10.60
CA ILE A 47 18.25 36.15 -11.30
C ILE A 47 18.80 36.32 -12.72
N GLU A 48 18.30 37.31 -13.46
CA GLU A 48 18.69 37.56 -14.85
C GLU A 48 20.17 37.93 -15.00
N GLN A 49 20.72 38.68 -14.05
CA GLN A 49 22.12 39.07 -14.05
C GLN A 49 23.03 38.11 -13.28
N ALA A 50 22.49 37.00 -12.77
CA ALA A 50 23.22 36.05 -11.93
C ALA A 50 24.56 35.59 -12.54
N PRO A 51 24.69 35.27 -13.85
CA PRO A 51 25.97 34.87 -14.42
C PRO A 51 27.06 35.94 -14.25
N LYS A 52 26.73 37.22 -14.49
CA LYS A 52 27.66 38.33 -14.34
C LYS A 52 27.98 38.59 -12.88
N TRP A 53 26.98 38.54 -12.00
CA TRP A 53 27.15 38.83 -10.58
C TRP A 53 27.95 37.74 -9.86
N MET A 54 27.75 36.47 -10.22
CA MET A 54 28.56 35.39 -9.69
C MET A 54 30.01 35.45 -10.17
N ALA A 55 30.26 35.81 -11.44
CA ALA A 55 31.62 35.99 -11.96
C ALA A 55 32.38 37.14 -11.29
N ALA A 56 31.67 38.21 -10.91
CA ALA A 56 32.24 39.39 -10.25
C ALA A 56 32.40 39.23 -8.73
N SER A 57 31.91 38.14 -8.14
CA SER A 57 31.82 37.98 -6.68
C SER A 57 32.99 37.14 -6.14
N SER A 58 33.77 37.68 -5.19
CA SER A 58 34.79 36.92 -4.46
C SER A 58 34.24 35.98 -3.38
N ASN A 59 33.05 36.27 -2.82
CA ASN A 59 32.53 35.63 -1.60
C ASN A 59 31.32 34.70 -1.84
N GLY A 60 31.00 34.42 -3.11
CA GLY A 60 29.85 33.62 -3.53
C GLY A 60 28.54 34.40 -3.49
N ALA A 61 28.17 35.02 -4.62
CA ALA A 61 26.90 35.74 -4.74
C ALA A 61 25.71 34.81 -4.47
N ALA A 62 24.77 35.30 -3.66
CA ALA A 62 23.57 34.56 -3.27
C ALA A 62 22.46 35.56 -2.90
N LEU A 63 21.21 35.21 -3.21
CA LEU A 63 20.07 35.98 -2.75
C LEU A 63 19.61 35.42 -1.41
N ARG A 64 19.78 36.20 -0.34
CA ARG A 64 19.38 35.82 1.02
C ARG A 64 18.48 36.90 1.60
N LEU A 65 17.21 36.57 1.83
CA LEU A 65 16.21 37.47 2.39
C LEU A 65 15.72 36.95 3.74
N ALA A 66 15.51 37.83 4.72
CA ALA A 66 14.96 37.47 6.03
C ALA A 66 14.09 38.60 6.61
N HIS A 67 12.86 38.32 7.05
CA HIS A 67 11.96 39.37 7.56
C HIS A 67 11.70 40.50 6.55
N CYS A 68 11.38 40.15 5.31
CA CYS A 68 11.15 41.12 4.23
C CYS A 68 9.68 41.13 3.77
N HIS A 69 9.33 42.16 3.00
CA HIS A 69 8.10 42.21 2.22
C HIS A 69 8.46 42.50 0.76
N ILE A 70 8.15 41.54 -0.11
CA ILE A 70 8.36 41.65 -1.55
C ILE A 70 7.07 42.16 -2.19
N THR A 71 7.15 43.30 -2.87
CA THR A 71 6.00 44.01 -3.43
C THR A 71 6.05 44.08 -4.95
N GLY A 72 4.89 44.34 -5.57
CA GLY A 72 4.70 44.43 -7.02
C GLY A 72 3.69 43.40 -7.49
N ASP A 73 3.35 43.44 -8.79
CA ASP A 73 2.22 42.64 -9.27
C ASP A 73 2.64 41.23 -9.71
N VAL A 74 3.70 41.14 -10.52
CA VAL A 74 4.10 39.90 -11.19
C VAL A 74 5.62 39.77 -11.25
N MET A 75 6.12 38.58 -10.93
CA MET A 75 7.47 38.14 -11.25
C MET A 75 7.47 37.22 -12.47
N ARG A 76 8.21 37.62 -13.50
CA ARG A 76 8.61 36.76 -14.62
C ARG A 76 10.12 36.91 -14.77
N VAL A 77 10.78 35.82 -15.11
CA VAL A 77 12.21 35.82 -15.44
C VAL A 77 12.34 35.36 -16.89
N ALA A 78 13.04 36.14 -17.70
CA ALA A 78 13.25 35.81 -19.11
C ALA A 78 14.68 35.35 -19.39
N GLN A 79 15.60 35.60 -18.46
CA GLN A 79 17.03 35.35 -18.60
C GLN A 79 17.64 34.89 -17.26
N PRO A 80 18.84 34.31 -17.25
CA PRO A 80 19.54 33.80 -18.43
C PRO A 80 18.83 32.55 -18.98
N SER A 81 18.76 32.42 -20.32
CA SER A 81 18.20 31.25 -20.99
C SER A 81 19.27 30.39 -21.67
N LEU A 82 18.94 29.12 -21.89
CA LEU A 82 19.69 28.21 -22.77
C LEU A 82 18.69 27.51 -23.69
N LEU A 83 19.12 27.18 -24.91
CA LEU A 83 18.37 26.28 -25.78
C LEU A 83 18.11 24.95 -25.08
N SER A 84 16.90 24.39 -25.24
CA SER A 84 16.52 23.11 -24.62
C SER A 84 17.48 21.96 -25.00
N GLN A 85 18.02 22.01 -26.21
CA GLN A 85 19.02 21.06 -26.73
C GLN A 85 20.36 21.10 -25.98
N ALA A 86 20.66 22.19 -25.25
CA ALA A 86 21.87 22.28 -24.45
C ALA A 86 21.78 21.49 -23.13
N TYR A 87 20.59 20.97 -22.80
CA TYR A 87 20.39 20.09 -21.65
C TYR A 87 20.51 18.62 -22.06
N GLY A 88 20.70 17.72 -21.09
CA GLY A 88 20.74 16.28 -21.37
C GLY A 88 19.47 15.80 -22.08
N SER A 89 19.58 14.77 -22.92
CA SER A 89 18.54 14.33 -23.87
C SER A 89 17.13 14.27 -23.27
N LYS A 90 16.96 13.65 -22.11
CA LYS A 90 15.67 13.53 -21.41
C LYS A 90 15.07 14.87 -20.97
N ILE A 91 15.91 15.77 -20.45
CA ILE A 91 15.49 17.11 -20.04
C ILE A 91 15.16 17.96 -21.27
N SER A 92 15.94 17.82 -22.34
CA SER A 92 15.66 18.47 -23.62
C SER A 92 14.31 18.02 -24.18
N GLU A 93 14.03 16.72 -24.19
CA GLU A 93 12.75 16.14 -24.63
C GLU A 93 11.58 16.67 -23.79
N HIS A 94 11.72 16.65 -22.45
CA HIS A 94 10.73 17.20 -21.53
C HIS A 94 10.41 18.67 -21.84
N LEU A 95 11.44 19.53 -21.93
CA LEU A 95 11.27 20.95 -22.22
C LEU A 95 10.63 21.17 -23.61
N GLN A 96 11.04 20.40 -24.63
CA GLN A 96 10.50 20.52 -25.99
C GLN A 96 9.05 20.07 -26.09
N HIS A 97 8.67 18.98 -25.42
CA HIS A 97 7.29 18.51 -25.34
C HIS A 97 6.37 19.56 -24.71
N ARG A 98 6.92 20.38 -23.82
CA ARG A 98 6.22 21.53 -23.20
C ARG A 98 6.28 22.81 -24.05
N GLY A 99 6.84 22.76 -25.26
CA GLY A 99 6.96 23.91 -26.16
C GLY A 99 8.10 24.88 -25.83
N ALA A 100 8.96 24.56 -24.84
CA ALA A 100 10.07 25.41 -24.45
C ALA A 100 11.28 25.17 -25.38
N ARG A 101 11.44 26.06 -26.38
CA ARG A 101 12.65 26.10 -27.22
C ARG A 101 13.88 26.57 -26.44
N GLU A 102 13.68 27.53 -25.56
CA GLU A 102 14.65 28.02 -24.59
C GLU A 102 14.07 27.89 -23.18
N ALA A 103 14.94 27.57 -22.23
CA ALA A 103 14.58 27.46 -20.83
C ALA A 103 15.47 28.38 -19.98
N VAL A 104 14.82 29.22 -19.17
CA VAL A 104 15.50 30.06 -18.18
C VAL A 104 16.10 29.17 -17.11
N TYR A 105 17.34 29.44 -16.69
CA TYR A 105 17.99 28.64 -15.65
C TYR A 105 18.39 29.48 -14.44
N LEU A 106 17.99 29.00 -13.25
CA LEU A 106 18.32 29.61 -11.99
C LEU A 106 19.67 29.08 -11.49
N ARG A 107 20.71 29.92 -11.58
CA ARG A 107 22.07 29.58 -11.14
C ARG A 107 22.50 30.29 -9.85
N LEU A 108 21.68 31.21 -9.34
CA LEU A 108 21.91 31.89 -8.07
C LEU A 108 21.31 31.06 -6.93
N PRO A 109 22.04 30.74 -5.86
CA PRO A 109 21.44 30.19 -4.65
C PRO A 109 20.45 31.19 -4.04
N ILE A 110 19.23 30.75 -3.77
CA ILE A 110 18.16 31.61 -3.23
C ILE A 110 17.69 31.02 -1.90
N ARG A 111 17.72 31.85 -0.86
CA ARG A 111 17.15 31.55 0.46
C ARG A 111 16.26 32.70 0.90
N VAL A 112 15.02 32.40 1.23
CA VAL A 112 14.04 33.38 1.69
C VAL A 112 13.46 32.89 3.01
N ALA A 113 13.59 33.70 4.06
CA ALA A 113 13.09 33.38 5.39
C ALA A 113 12.14 34.47 5.90
N ASP A 114 11.10 34.09 6.65
CA ASP A 114 10.21 35.00 7.40
C ASP A 114 9.66 36.16 6.56
N THR A 115 9.34 35.90 5.30
CA THR A 115 9.09 36.94 4.28
C THR A 115 7.70 36.79 3.70
N ILE A 116 7.04 37.93 3.45
CA ILE A 116 5.79 37.99 2.70
C ILE A 116 6.12 38.29 1.24
N ILE A 117 5.54 37.49 0.34
CA ILE A 117 5.65 37.66 -1.11
C ILE A 117 4.26 37.95 -1.65
N ASP A 118 4.02 39.21 -1.96
CA ASP A 118 2.80 39.68 -2.60
C ASP A 118 2.66 39.28 -4.08
N PRO A 119 3.66 39.46 -4.96
CA PRO A 119 3.47 39.28 -6.40
C PRO A 119 3.15 37.83 -6.80
N LYS A 120 2.42 37.68 -7.92
CA LYS A 120 2.30 36.40 -8.64
C LYS A 120 3.66 35.96 -9.17
N LEU A 121 4.03 34.70 -8.99
CA LEU A 121 5.32 34.17 -9.44
C LEU A 121 5.17 33.21 -10.61
N TYR A 122 5.70 33.57 -11.77
CA TYR A 122 5.76 32.69 -12.95
C TYR A 122 7.19 32.17 -13.12
N LEU A 123 7.38 30.92 -12.74
CA LEU A 123 8.61 30.14 -12.89
C LEU A 123 8.34 28.88 -13.73
N ASP A 124 7.51 29.03 -14.76
CA ASP A 124 7.18 27.94 -15.68
C ASP A 124 8.37 27.54 -16.54
N SER A 125 8.57 26.24 -16.70
CA SER A 125 9.65 25.65 -17.52
C SER A 125 11.06 26.14 -17.16
N VAL A 126 11.26 26.69 -15.97
CA VAL A 126 12.59 27.10 -15.50
C VAL A 126 13.41 25.89 -15.10
N VAL A 127 14.74 25.98 -15.23
CA VAL A 127 15.68 24.96 -14.79
C VAL A 127 16.41 25.41 -13.53
N ILE A 128 16.11 24.80 -12.40
CA ILE A 128 16.69 25.14 -11.09
C ILE A 128 17.99 24.36 -10.90
N ARG A 129 19.14 25.05 -10.99
CA ARG A 129 20.49 24.44 -10.92
C ARG A 129 21.20 24.64 -9.58
N ARG A 130 20.66 25.49 -8.71
CA ARG A 130 21.16 25.72 -7.36
C ARG A 130 20.03 25.61 -6.34
N PRO A 131 20.35 25.37 -5.05
CA PRO A 131 19.33 25.21 -4.03
C PRO A 131 18.42 26.43 -3.93
N LEU A 132 17.11 26.14 -3.82
CA LEU A 132 16.05 27.11 -3.62
C LEU A 132 15.34 26.76 -2.31
N ARG A 133 15.40 27.64 -1.31
CA ARG A 133 14.80 27.40 0.00
C ARG A 133 13.91 28.55 0.44
N PHE A 134 12.70 28.19 0.89
CA PHE A 134 11.75 29.10 1.51
C PHE A 134 11.42 28.57 2.91
N GLU A 135 11.50 29.45 3.91
CA GLU A 135 11.28 29.11 5.32
C GLU A 135 10.39 30.16 5.98
N ASN A 136 9.26 29.78 6.57
CA ASN A 136 8.30 30.72 7.16
C ASN A 136 7.85 31.81 6.16
N VAL A 137 7.63 31.43 4.90
CA VAL A 137 7.27 32.36 3.82
C VAL A 137 5.78 32.28 3.55
N ARG A 138 5.16 33.44 3.26
CA ARG A 138 3.77 33.51 2.82
C ARG A 138 3.69 34.10 1.42
N PHE A 139 3.18 33.32 0.47
CA PHE A 139 2.83 33.76 -0.87
C PHE A 139 1.36 34.18 -0.87
N LEU A 140 1.09 35.48 -1.05
CA LEU A 140 -0.28 36.01 -1.03
C LEU A 140 -1.05 35.74 -2.33
N ASN A 141 -0.32 35.53 -3.43
CA ASN A 141 -0.86 35.26 -4.75
C ASN A 141 -0.26 33.99 -5.34
N SER A 142 -0.81 33.55 -6.47
CA SER A 142 -0.47 32.28 -7.11
C SER A 142 1.01 32.13 -7.49
N VAL A 143 1.51 30.90 -7.37
CA VAL A 143 2.88 30.50 -7.69
C VAL A 143 2.87 29.38 -8.71
N TYR A 144 3.55 29.57 -9.84
CA TYR A 144 3.58 28.63 -10.96
C TYR A 144 5.00 28.13 -11.22
N PHE A 145 5.17 26.81 -11.18
CA PHE A 145 6.36 26.05 -11.53
C PHE A 145 6.04 25.04 -12.65
N GLN A 146 5.05 25.34 -13.49
CA GLN A 146 4.54 24.38 -14.44
C GLN A 146 5.64 23.97 -15.43
N GLY A 147 5.90 22.66 -15.56
CA GLY A 147 6.96 22.17 -16.46
C GLY A 147 8.39 22.38 -15.95
N ALA A 148 8.60 22.94 -14.75
CA ALA A 148 9.94 23.28 -14.26
C ALA A 148 10.82 22.04 -14.07
N VAL A 149 12.13 22.20 -14.28
CA VAL A 149 13.14 21.15 -14.13
C VAL A 149 13.98 21.42 -12.89
N LEU A 150 13.84 20.58 -11.89
CA LEU A 150 14.56 20.67 -10.63
C LEU A 150 15.82 19.81 -10.74
N GLN A 151 16.98 20.45 -10.98
CA GLN A 151 18.30 19.81 -10.97
C GLN A 151 19.04 20.00 -9.63
N SER A 152 18.48 20.81 -8.73
CA SER A 152 18.96 21.02 -7.36
C SER A 152 17.79 20.99 -6.38
N ARG A 153 18.10 20.78 -5.11
CA ARG A 153 17.12 20.62 -4.04
C ARG A 153 16.26 21.87 -3.90
N VAL A 154 14.94 21.67 -3.79
CA VAL A 154 13.96 22.72 -3.51
C VAL A 154 13.27 22.38 -2.20
N ASP A 155 13.33 23.31 -1.25
CA ASP A 155 12.78 23.13 0.09
C ASP A 155 11.79 24.24 0.42
N PHE A 156 10.57 23.85 0.79
CA PHE A 156 9.56 24.68 1.40
C PHE A 156 9.33 24.19 2.84
N GLU A 157 9.65 25.04 3.81
CA GLU A 157 9.51 24.78 5.24
C GLU A 157 8.55 25.81 5.85
N ASN A 158 7.43 25.35 6.42
CA ASN A 158 6.42 26.23 7.00
C ASN A 158 5.98 27.36 6.04
N VAL A 159 5.74 27.01 4.78
CA VAL A 159 5.33 27.95 3.73
C VAL A 159 3.82 27.95 3.58
N SER A 160 3.21 29.13 3.48
CA SER A 160 1.78 29.29 3.22
C SER A 160 1.57 29.81 1.79
N PHE A 161 0.89 29.02 0.97
CA PHE A 161 0.39 29.40 -0.36
C PHE A 161 -1.08 29.79 -0.19
N GLU A 162 -1.36 31.10 -0.19
CA GLU A 162 -2.70 31.64 0.07
C GLU A 162 -3.62 31.58 -1.16
N ASP A 163 -3.09 31.14 -2.30
CA ASP A 163 -3.77 30.93 -3.57
C ASP A 163 -3.16 29.68 -4.26
N LEU A 164 -3.40 29.48 -5.56
CA LEU A 164 -2.92 28.33 -6.33
C LEU A 164 -1.38 28.15 -6.26
N ALA A 165 -0.95 26.92 -5.95
CA ALA A 165 0.43 26.46 -6.05
C ALA A 165 0.54 25.35 -7.11
N ASP A 166 1.00 25.71 -8.31
CA ASP A 166 1.04 24.81 -9.46
C ASP A 166 2.46 24.30 -9.72
N PHE A 167 2.68 23.02 -9.42
CA PHE A 167 3.88 22.25 -9.71
C PHE A 167 3.62 21.16 -10.76
N SER A 168 2.60 21.33 -11.60
CA SER A 168 2.25 20.33 -12.61
C SER A 168 3.37 20.14 -13.63
N ALA A 169 3.52 18.91 -14.11
CA ALA A 169 4.53 18.52 -15.09
C ALA A 169 5.98 18.86 -14.70
N ILE A 170 6.33 18.90 -13.41
CA ILE A 170 7.74 19.11 -13.03
C ILE A 170 8.59 17.89 -13.37
N TRP A 171 9.85 18.14 -13.74
CA TRP A 171 10.88 17.11 -13.85
C TRP A 171 11.82 17.19 -12.64
N LEU A 172 11.75 16.19 -11.76
CA LEU A 172 12.47 16.18 -10.50
C LEU A 172 13.66 15.21 -10.54
N SER A 173 14.89 15.75 -10.40
CA SER A 173 16.12 14.95 -10.33
C SER A 173 16.68 14.73 -8.91
N PRO A 174 16.68 15.72 -8.00
CA PRO A 174 16.96 15.54 -6.57
C PRO A 174 15.66 15.60 -5.76
N ASP A 175 15.73 15.90 -4.46
CA ASP A 175 14.54 16.00 -3.61
C ASP A 175 13.80 17.34 -3.75
N LEU A 176 12.48 17.27 -3.69
CA LEU A 176 11.56 18.38 -3.46
C LEU A 176 10.86 18.13 -2.11
N SER A 177 10.94 19.08 -1.20
CA SER A 177 10.35 18.97 0.13
C SER A 177 9.33 20.09 0.38
N CYS A 178 8.13 19.71 0.80
CA CYS A 178 7.08 20.58 1.28
C CYS A 178 6.72 20.17 2.72
N ASN A 179 7.49 20.66 3.69
CA ASN A 179 7.30 20.32 5.10
C ASN A 179 6.55 21.46 5.82
N ASP A 180 5.54 21.10 6.60
CA ASP A 180 4.64 22.03 7.30
C ASP A 180 4.05 23.13 6.38
N CYS A 181 3.88 22.81 5.09
CA CYS A 181 3.31 23.72 4.13
C CYS A 181 1.78 23.77 4.25
N LYS A 182 1.21 24.95 3.98
CA LYS A 182 -0.23 25.18 3.91
C LYS A 182 -0.59 25.60 2.51
N PHE A 183 -1.62 24.98 1.96
CA PHE A 183 -2.20 25.33 0.68
C PHE A 183 -3.63 25.80 0.96
N ALA A 184 -4.02 26.97 0.44
CA ALA A 184 -5.39 27.46 0.50
C ALA A 184 -6.24 26.97 -0.69
N GLY A 185 -5.57 26.60 -1.79
CA GLY A 185 -6.16 25.94 -2.96
C GLY A 185 -5.45 24.62 -3.26
N VAL A 186 -5.77 24.03 -4.41
CA VAL A 186 -5.19 22.76 -4.85
C VAL A 186 -3.66 22.87 -4.97
N ALA A 187 -2.94 21.93 -4.36
CA ALA A 187 -1.51 21.74 -4.56
C ALA A 187 -1.31 20.77 -5.75
N ASN A 188 -1.09 21.32 -6.94
CA ASN A 188 -1.08 20.54 -8.17
C ASN A 188 0.32 20.03 -8.51
N PHE A 189 0.52 18.72 -8.54
CA PHE A 189 1.72 18.01 -8.98
C PHE A 189 1.41 17.02 -10.13
N ALA A 190 0.25 17.12 -10.78
CA ALA A 190 -0.18 16.20 -11.82
C ALA A 190 0.83 16.16 -12.99
N HIS A 191 0.92 14.99 -13.65
CA HIS A 191 1.83 14.72 -14.77
C HIS A 191 3.33 14.93 -14.47
N SER A 192 3.75 14.91 -13.21
CA SER A 192 5.15 15.10 -12.82
C SER A 192 6.00 13.87 -13.14
N TYR A 193 7.29 14.08 -13.40
CA TYR A 193 8.27 13.02 -13.60
C TYR A 193 9.31 13.01 -12.48
N VAL A 194 9.32 11.95 -11.67
CA VAL A 194 10.28 11.78 -10.57
C VAL A 194 11.27 10.67 -10.91
N VAL A 195 12.54 11.05 -11.14
CA VAL A 195 13.59 10.12 -11.57
C VAL A 195 13.94 9.10 -10.46
N PRO A 196 14.60 7.97 -10.78
CA PRO A 196 15.10 7.05 -9.76
C PRO A 196 16.02 7.75 -8.75
N GLY A 197 15.79 7.53 -7.45
CA GLY A 197 16.57 8.13 -6.36
C GLY A 197 16.10 9.51 -5.90
N ALA A 198 15.26 10.20 -6.67
CA ALA A 198 14.61 11.44 -6.24
C ALA A 198 13.40 11.17 -5.34
N ARG A 199 13.03 12.17 -4.53
CA ARG A 199 11.87 12.11 -3.66
C ARG A 199 11.07 13.40 -3.66
N ILE A 200 9.74 13.28 -3.76
CA ILE A 200 8.81 14.31 -3.29
C ILE A 200 8.43 13.95 -1.86
N TYR A 201 8.71 14.86 -0.92
CA TYR A 201 8.34 14.74 0.48
C TYR A 201 7.27 15.77 0.81
N ILE A 202 6.12 15.32 1.30
CA ILE A 202 5.10 16.18 1.92
C ILE A 202 4.96 15.74 3.37
N GLY A 203 5.15 16.68 4.28
CA GLY A 203 5.07 16.40 5.70
C GLY A 203 4.49 17.55 6.50
N GLY A 204 4.46 17.35 7.82
CA GLY A 204 3.96 18.33 8.77
C GLY A 204 2.62 17.94 9.36
N ARG A 205 1.83 18.96 9.73
CA ARG A 205 0.64 18.75 10.58
C ARG A 205 -0.66 18.47 9.84
N ALA A 206 -0.95 19.20 8.77
CA ALA A 206 -2.21 19.06 8.05
C ALA A 206 -2.15 19.55 6.61
N LEU A 207 -2.92 18.90 5.74
CA LEU A 207 -3.24 19.33 4.38
C LEU A 207 -4.76 19.56 4.33
N ASN A 208 -5.18 20.81 4.14
CA ASN A 208 -6.59 21.22 4.19
C ASN A 208 -7.18 21.50 2.80
N SER A 209 -6.43 21.18 1.75
CA SER A 209 -6.83 21.38 0.37
C SER A 209 -6.36 20.18 -0.45
N PRO A 210 -6.95 19.97 -1.64
CA PRO A 210 -6.63 18.79 -2.41
C PRO A 210 -5.18 18.79 -2.87
N VAL A 211 -4.58 17.61 -2.89
CA VAL A 211 -3.21 17.40 -3.40
C VAL A 211 -3.28 16.43 -4.56
N ASP A 212 -2.78 16.86 -5.72
CA ASP A 212 -2.98 16.12 -6.96
C ASP A 212 -1.65 15.66 -7.56
N PHE A 213 -1.47 14.35 -7.71
CA PHE A 213 -0.35 13.69 -8.37
C PHE A 213 -0.80 12.85 -9.58
N SER A 214 -2.04 13.04 -10.03
CA SER A 214 -2.67 12.26 -11.12
C SER A 214 -1.75 12.14 -12.33
N GLU A 215 -1.72 10.96 -12.92
CA GLU A 215 -1.00 10.65 -14.16
C GLU A 215 0.51 10.96 -14.12
N SER A 216 1.08 11.12 -12.92
CA SER A 216 2.52 11.32 -12.75
C SER A 216 3.30 10.03 -12.97
N ILE A 217 4.58 10.16 -13.34
CA ILE A 217 5.52 9.05 -13.48
C ILE A 217 6.51 9.10 -12.31
N PHE A 218 6.30 8.23 -11.33
CA PHE A 218 7.19 8.02 -10.20
C PHE A 218 8.10 6.81 -10.44
N ARG A 219 9.36 7.07 -10.79
CA ARG A 219 10.45 6.07 -10.69
C ARG A 219 11.23 6.20 -9.39
N GLY A 220 11.20 7.38 -8.76
CA GLY A 220 11.69 7.67 -7.42
C GLY A 220 10.64 7.39 -6.34
N THR A 221 10.56 8.26 -5.33
CA THR A 221 9.72 8.07 -4.14
C THR A 221 8.75 9.23 -3.95
N LEU A 222 7.49 8.93 -3.64
CA LEU A 222 6.55 9.85 -2.99
C LEU A 222 6.51 9.50 -1.50
N THR A 223 6.77 10.47 -0.63
CA THR A 223 6.68 10.29 0.83
C THR A 223 5.67 11.26 1.42
N LEU A 224 4.67 10.71 2.11
CA LEU A 224 3.74 11.44 2.96
C LEU A 224 4.00 11.05 4.40
N GLU A 225 4.43 11.99 5.24
CA GLU A 225 4.90 11.64 6.58
C GLU A 225 4.56 12.69 7.63
N GLY A 226 3.97 12.25 8.74
CA GLY A 226 3.83 13.05 9.95
C GLY A 226 4.97 12.81 10.93
N ASP A 227 5.78 13.82 11.22
CA ASP A 227 6.84 13.78 12.25
C ASP A 227 6.89 15.11 13.02
N PRO A 228 6.76 15.13 14.37
CA PRO A 228 6.44 14.01 15.27
C PRO A 228 4.93 13.75 15.40
N ARG A 229 4.09 14.58 14.76
CA ARG A 229 2.63 14.48 14.84
C ARG A 229 2.07 13.87 13.58
N THR A 230 0.94 13.20 13.70
CA THR A 230 0.23 12.62 12.56
C THR A 230 -0.10 13.70 11.52
N LEU A 231 0.26 13.45 10.27
CA LEU A 231 -0.14 14.29 9.14
C LEU A 231 -1.62 14.03 8.84
N GLN A 232 -2.46 15.05 9.02
CA GLN A 232 -3.89 14.98 8.76
C GLN A 232 -4.21 15.49 7.36
N ILE A 233 -4.70 14.63 6.47
CA ILE A 233 -5.10 15.02 5.12
C ILE A 233 -6.62 15.12 5.10
N TYR A 234 -7.15 16.35 5.17
CA TYR A 234 -8.57 16.61 5.32
C TYR A 234 -9.34 16.51 3.99
N ASP A 235 -8.68 16.85 2.89
CA ASP A 235 -9.27 16.91 1.55
C ASP A 235 -8.78 15.75 0.67
N GLU A 236 -9.16 15.75 -0.61
CA GLU A 236 -8.80 14.66 -1.52
C GLU A 236 -7.30 14.57 -1.82
N LEU A 237 -6.81 13.34 -1.90
CA LEU A 237 -5.48 13.00 -2.38
C LEU A 237 -5.61 12.20 -3.66
N TYR A 238 -5.18 12.78 -4.77
CA TYR A 238 -5.25 12.17 -6.10
C TYR A 238 -3.89 11.57 -6.50
N LEU A 239 -3.90 10.28 -6.76
CA LEU A 239 -2.79 9.45 -7.26
C LEU A 239 -3.28 8.55 -8.42
N ASN A 240 -4.46 8.83 -8.96
CA ASN A 240 -5.06 8.07 -10.05
C ASN A 240 -4.17 8.09 -11.30
N GLY A 241 -4.01 6.93 -11.93
CA GLY A 241 -3.19 6.77 -13.12
C GLY A 241 -1.69 6.98 -12.92
N VAL A 242 -1.19 7.10 -11.69
CA VAL A 242 0.26 7.21 -11.45
C VAL A 242 0.97 5.99 -12.02
N ASN A 243 1.98 6.22 -12.85
CA ASN A 243 2.72 5.19 -13.60
C ASN A 243 1.86 4.32 -14.55
N ALA A 244 0.61 4.67 -14.83
CA ALA A 244 -0.26 3.86 -15.70
C ALA A 244 0.34 3.63 -17.09
N SER A 245 1.03 4.63 -17.63
CA SER A 245 1.73 4.59 -18.92
C SER A 245 2.96 3.67 -18.95
N LEU A 246 3.45 3.22 -17.80
CA LEU A 246 4.59 2.30 -17.74
C LEU A 246 4.15 0.85 -17.97
N ALA A 247 4.99 0.08 -18.66
CA ALA A 247 4.76 -1.35 -18.85
C ALA A 247 4.80 -2.13 -17.51
N GLU A 248 5.72 -1.74 -16.61
CA GLU A 248 5.96 -2.41 -15.34
C GLU A 248 5.75 -1.44 -14.16
N PRO A 249 5.31 -1.92 -12.98
CA PRO A 249 5.22 -1.10 -11.78
C PRO A 249 6.56 -0.48 -11.40
N ALA A 250 6.52 0.81 -11.01
CA ALA A 250 7.71 1.59 -10.69
C ALA A 250 7.52 2.43 -9.42
N GLY A 251 8.62 2.99 -8.92
CA GLY A 251 8.60 3.95 -7.81
C GLY A 251 8.20 3.36 -6.46
N VAL A 252 8.13 4.25 -5.48
CA VAL A 252 7.76 3.91 -4.10
C VAL A 252 6.76 4.94 -3.61
N LEU A 253 5.60 4.47 -3.14
CA LEU A 253 4.69 5.26 -2.32
C LEU A 253 4.98 4.90 -0.86
N ARG A 254 5.44 5.87 -0.07
CA ARG A 254 5.67 5.72 1.35
C ARG A 254 4.72 6.62 2.12
N MET A 255 3.93 6.04 3.00
CA MET A 255 3.09 6.79 3.93
C MET A 255 3.47 6.38 5.35
N LYS A 256 3.68 7.33 6.26
CA LYS A 256 4.06 7.06 7.66
C LYS A 256 3.41 8.05 8.62
N ASN A 257 2.70 7.56 9.65
CA ASN A 257 1.99 8.41 10.60
C ASN A 257 1.05 9.42 9.91
N VAL A 258 0.20 8.91 9.01
CA VAL A 258 -0.74 9.69 8.19
C VAL A 258 -2.17 9.26 8.51
N GLU A 259 -3.08 10.23 8.56
CA GLU A 259 -4.53 10.00 8.58
C GLU A 259 -5.16 10.72 7.38
N VAL A 260 -5.68 9.94 6.43
CA VAL A 260 -6.40 10.45 5.27
C VAL A 260 -7.88 10.49 5.61
N ARG A 261 -8.43 11.69 5.79
CA ARG A 261 -9.85 11.92 6.11
C ARG A 261 -10.68 12.19 4.87
N GLY A 262 -10.10 12.88 3.89
CA GLY A 262 -10.69 13.00 2.56
C GLY A 262 -10.58 11.71 1.78
N SER A 263 -11.02 11.72 0.53
CA SER A 263 -10.92 10.56 -0.35
C SER A 263 -9.48 10.36 -0.85
N PHE A 264 -9.08 9.10 -0.95
CA PHE A 264 -7.77 8.68 -1.47
C PHE A 264 -7.97 7.99 -2.81
N TYR A 265 -7.65 8.64 -3.93
CA TYR A 265 -7.80 8.08 -5.27
C TYR A 265 -6.46 7.56 -5.75
N ALA A 266 -6.30 6.25 -5.86
CA ALA A 266 -5.08 5.60 -6.37
C ALA A 266 -5.41 4.50 -7.38
N ASP A 267 -6.54 4.62 -8.07
CA ASP A 267 -6.99 3.72 -9.12
C ASP A 267 -6.11 3.82 -10.38
N GLN A 268 -6.05 2.72 -11.14
CA GLN A 268 -5.24 2.58 -12.36
C GLN A 268 -3.73 2.83 -12.16
N GLY A 269 -3.27 2.90 -10.92
CA GLY A 269 -1.89 3.20 -10.55
C GLY A 269 -0.99 1.97 -10.63
N LYS A 270 0.30 2.16 -10.96
CA LYS A 270 1.31 1.08 -10.98
C LYS A 270 2.48 1.37 -10.05
N TRP A 271 2.53 0.68 -8.91
CA TRP A 271 3.57 0.91 -7.89
C TRP A 271 4.46 -0.31 -7.69
N ARG A 272 5.78 -0.10 -7.73
CA ARG A 272 6.73 -1.16 -7.36
C ARG A 272 6.63 -1.46 -5.87
N THR A 273 6.52 -0.43 -5.02
CA THR A 273 6.38 -0.61 -3.58
C THR A 273 5.37 0.36 -3.01
N VAL A 274 4.42 -0.14 -2.24
CA VAL A 274 3.55 0.64 -1.34
C VAL A 274 3.94 0.29 0.08
N ASP A 275 4.54 1.25 0.78
CA ASP A 275 5.07 1.10 2.14
C ASP A 275 4.22 1.93 3.11
N CYS A 276 3.20 1.28 3.66
CA CYS A 276 2.25 1.82 4.64
C CYS A 276 2.39 1.12 6.01
N ALA A 277 3.49 0.39 6.23
CA ALA A 277 3.67 -0.37 7.45
C ALA A 277 3.88 0.53 8.68
N GLU A 278 3.18 0.23 9.77
CA GLU A 278 3.51 0.79 11.08
C GLU A 278 4.89 0.28 11.55
N LEU A 279 5.75 1.18 12.03
CA LEU A 279 7.08 0.82 12.51
C LEU A 279 7.02 0.30 13.97
N GLN A 280 7.64 -0.86 14.22
CA GLN A 280 7.55 -1.59 15.48
C GLN A 280 8.07 -0.82 16.72
N ASP A 281 8.88 0.23 16.52
CA ASP A 281 9.40 1.07 17.61
C ASP A 281 8.37 2.07 18.18
N GLY A 282 7.12 2.04 17.71
CA GLY A 282 6.06 2.97 18.15
C GLY A 282 6.27 4.42 17.72
N LYS A 283 7.32 4.70 16.92
CA LYS A 283 7.63 6.03 16.38
C LYS A 283 6.59 6.52 15.38
N HIS A 284 5.98 5.61 14.63
CA HIS A 284 4.94 5.94 13.66
C HIS A 284 3.66 5.23 14.06
N ARG A 285 2.60 6.01 14.23
CA ARG A 285 1.25 5.52 14.53
C ARG A 285 0.66 4.76 13.33
N PRO A 286 -0.37 3.94 13.55
CA PRO A 286 -1.15 3.33 12.47
C PRO A 286 -1.57 4.36 11.43
N ILE A 287 -1.44 4.00 10.16
CA ILE A 287 -1.96 4.80 9.05
C ILE A 287 -3.45 4.56 8.99
N ARG A 288 -4.23 5.63 8.89
CA ARG A 288 -5.68 5.55 8.87
C ARG A 288 -6.26 6.13 7.59
N PHE A 289 -7.07 5.33 6.90
CA PHE A 289 -7.94 5.79 5.83
C PHE A 289 -9.36 5.93 6.38
N SER A 290 -9.82 7.17 6.51
CA SER A 290 -11.13 7.51 7.08
C SER A 290 -12.14 7.94 6.02
N GLY A 291 -11.66 8.54 4.93
CA GLY A 291 -12.47 8.74 3.73
C GLY A 291 -12.52 7.47 2.87
N PHE A 292 -13.11 7.60 1.69
CA PHE A 292 -13.13 6.53 0.69
C PHE A 292 -11.74 6.32 0.09
N SER A 293 -11.27 5.08 -0.02
CA SER A 293 -10.02 4.75 -0.70
C SER A 293 -10.26 3.93 -1.96
N ASP A 294 -9.90 4.49 -3.11
CA ASP A 294 -10.01 3.83 -4.41
C ASP A 294 -8.66 3.27 -4.85
N PHE A 295 -8.59 1.95 -5.02
CA PHE A 295 -7.42 1.23 -5.53
C PHE A 295 -7.78 0.38 -6.75
N ARG A 296 -8.93 0.67 -7.40
CA ARG A 296 -9.42 -0.16 -8.51
C ARG A 296 -8.43 -0.20 -9.66
N GLN A 297 -8.30 -1.38 -10.29
CA GLN A 297 -7.45 -1.58 -11.46
C GLN A 297 -5.96 -1.24 -11.24
N SER A 298 -5.52 -1.13 -9.99
CA SER A 298 -4.13 -0.79 -9.67
C SER A 298 -3.25 -2.03 -9.60
N THR A 299 -2.01 -1.88 -10.06
CA THR A 299 -1.02 -2.96 -10.04
C THR A 299 0.09 -2.64 -9.06
N PHE A 300 0.24 -3.52 -8.07
CA PHE A 300 1.29 -3.41 -7.06
C PHE A 300 2.27 -4.57 -7.22
N ARG A 301 3.57 -4.30 -7.17
CA ARG A 301 4.54 -5.39 -7.05
C ARG A 301 4.64 -5.85 -5.59
N GLU A 302 4.83 -4.91 -4.67
CA GLU A 302 5.01 -5.18 -3.26
C GLU A 302 4.16 -4.20 -2.42
N VAL A 303 3.36 -4.72 -1.50
CA VAL A 303 2.47 -3.93 -0.64
C VAL A 303 2.68 -4.30 0.82
N ASP A 304 2.83 -3.30 1.67
CA ASP A 304 2.81 -3.48 3.12
C ASP A 304 1.77 -2.56 3.75
N PHE A 305 0.63 -3.13 4.12
CA PHE A 305 -0.43 -2.51 4.89
C PHE A 305 -0.43 -2.99 6.36
N GLY A 306 0.73 -3.44 6.86
CA GLY A 306 0.84 -3.89 8.24
C GLY A 306 0.50 -2.79 9.24
N GLY A 307 -0.55 -3.00 10.05
CA GLY A 307 -1.03 -2.02 11.02
C GLY A 307 -1.89 -0.89 10.44
N VAL A 308 -2.31 -0.96 9.17
CA VAL A 308 -3.22 0.04 8.56
C VAL A 308 -4.65 -0.12 9.10
N GLU A 309 -5.33 1.01 9.30
CA GLU A 309 -6.73 1.07 9.72
C GLU A 309 -7.60 1.65 8.60
N PHE A 310 -8.51 0.83 8.06
CA PHE A 310 -9.58 1.30 7.18
C PHE A 310 -10.84 1.56 8.01
N THR A 311 -11.13 2.85 8.20
CA THR A 311 -12.33 3.33 8.89
C THR A 311 -13.38 3.88 7.94
N GLY A 312 -12.97 4.26 6.72
CA GLY A 312 -13.84 4.44 5.56
C GLY A 312 -13.91 3.20 4.68
N LEU A 313 -14.74 3.25 3.63
CA LEU A 313 -14.81 2.20 2.61
C LEU A 313 -13.52 2.19 1.77
N ALA A 314 -13.12 1.02 1.31
CA ALA A 314 -12.06 0.91 0.31
C ALA A 314 -12.42 -0.07 -0.80
N ASP A 315 -11.92 0.18 -2.00
CA ASP A 315 -12.21 -0.63 -3.18
C ASP A 315 -10.93 -1.07 -3.89
N PHE A 316 -10.70 -2.38 -3.94
CA PHE A 316 -9.59 -3.04 -4.62
C PHE A 316 -10.06 -3.89 -5.82
N SER A 317 -11.27 -3.67 -6.36
CA SER A 317 -11.74 -4.39 -7.54
C SER A 317 -10.74 -4.30 -8.70
N ASP A 318 -10.44 -5.44 -9.30
CA ASP A 318 -9.44 -5.59 -10.37
C ASP A 318 -8.00 -5.18 -10.01
N ALA A 319 -7.71 -4.92 -8.73
CA ALA A 319 -6.34 -4.68 -8.29
C ALA A 319 -5.51 -5.96 -8.37
N THR A 320 -4.24 -5.84 -8.78
CA THR A 320 -3.33 -6.97 -8.95
C THR A 320 -2.09 -6.81 -8.07
N ILE A 321 -1.77 -7.85 -7.29
CA ILE A 321 -0.53 -7.91 -6.50
C ILE A 321 0.41 -8.97 -7.09
N LEU A 322 1.56 -8.53 -7.60
CA LEU A 322 2.44 -9.40 -8.38
C LEU A 322 3.38 -10.24 -7.51
N ARG A 323 3.87 -9.71 -6.38
CA ARG A 323 4.94 -10.34 -5.60
C ARG A 323 4.59 -10.59 -4.15
N GLN A 324 4.38 -9.56 -3.35
CA GLN A 324 4.18 -9.72 -1.91
C GLN A 324 3.15 -8.76 -1.35
N VAL A 325 2.40 -9.24 -0.36
CA VAL A 325 1.47 -8.42 0.44
C VAL A 325 1.59 -8.78 1.92
N SER A 326 1.66 -7.74 2.75
CA SER A 326 1.57 -7.82 4.20
C SER A 326 0.31 -7.10 4.66
N LEU A 327 -0.55 -7.81 5.40
CA LEU A 327 -1.78 -7.29 6.01
C LEU A 327 -1.75 -7.43 7.54
N GLU A 328 -0.56 -7.68 8.11
CA GLU A 328 -0.46 -8.06 9.51
C GLU A 328 -0.89 -6.93 10.44
N ARG A 329 -1.83 -7.20 11.35
CA ARG A 329 -2.47 -6.20 12.23
C ARG A 329 -3.31 -5.15 11.49
N ILE A 330 -3.78 -5.44 10.28
CA ILE A 330 -4.78 -4.61 9.60
C ILE A 330 -6.05 -4.53 10.46
N LYS A 331 -6.74 -3.38 10.41
CA LYS A 331 -8.06 -3.20 11.04
C LYS A 331 -9.04 -2.66 10.01
N LEU A 332 -10.20 -3.30 9.95
CA LEU A 332 -11.28 -3.04 9.00
C LEU A 332 -12.54 -2.71 9.81
N GLN A 333 -12.76 -1.41 10.07
CA GLN A 333 -13.97 -0.95 10.76
C GLN A 333 -15.14 -0.78 9.79
N ARG A 334 -14.84 -0.58 8.52
CA ARG A 334 -15.81 -0.60 7.41
C ARG A 334 -15.37 -1.66 6.39
N PRO A 335 -16.32 -2.22 5.64
CA PRO A 335 -16.01 -3.21 4.65
C PRO A 335 -15.13 -2.61 3.54
N ILE A 336 -14.15 -3.41 3.12
CA ILE A 336 -13.32 -3.15 1.94
C ILE A 336 -13.64 -4.20 0.88
N HIS A 337 -13.81 -3.77 -0.37
CA HIS A 337 -13.96 -4.68 -1.51
C HIS A 337 -12.59 -5.22 -1.89
N LEU A 338 -12.34 -6.46 -1.51
CA LEU A 338 -11.10 -7.20 -1.74
C LEU A 338 -11.48 -8.67 -1.88
N GLU A 339 -10.77 -9.42 -2.73
CA GLU A 339 -10.96 -10.86 -2.89
C GLU A 339 -9.70 -11.62 -2.42
N TRP A 340 -9.90 -12.80 -1.82
CA TRP A 340 -8.81 -13.61 -1.28
C TRP A 340 -7.77 -13.98 -2.33
N HIS A 341 -8.23 -14.29 -3.54
CA HIS A 341 -7.36 -14.72 -4.64
C HIS A 341 -6.34 -13.63 -5.06
N GLN A 342 -6.67 -12.35 -4.85
CA GLN A 342 -5.79 -11.20 -5.14
C GLN A 342 -4.59 -11.16 -4.18
N ILE A 343 -4.78 -11.61 -2.94
CA ILE A 343 -3.76 -11.53 -1.88
C ILE A 343 -3.06 -12.87 -1.60
N GLU A 344 -3.70 -14.01 -1.88
CA GLU A 344 -3.23 -15.35 -1.46
C GLU A 344 -1.78 -15.63 -1.87
N LYS A 345 -1.45 -15.44 -3.15
CA LYS A 345 -0.10 -15.72 -3.67
C LYS A 345 0.94 -14.76 -3.10
N GLY A 346 0.58 -13.48 -2.97
CA GLY A 346 1.46 -12.45 -2.40
C GLY A 346 1.71 -12.69 -0.91
N LEU A 347 0.68 -13.17 -0.19
CA LEU A 347 0.75 -13.45 1.22
C LEU A 347 1.68 -14.63 1.51
N LYS A 348 1.53 -15.75 0.79
CA LYS A 348 2.42 -16.92 0.92
C LYS A 348 3.89 -16.56 0.72
N ARG A 349 4.19 -15.76 -0.31
CA ARG A 349 5.55 -15.28 -0.57
C ARG A 349 6.09 -14.37 0.54
N TRP A 350 5.24 -13.53 1.15
CA TRP A 350 5.61 -12.73 2.31
C TRP A 350 5.90 -13.61 3.54
N GLN A 351 5.08 -14.64 3.78
CA GLN A 351 5.26 -15.58 4.89
C GLN A 351 6.58 -16.38 4.74
N GLU A 352 6.97 -16.69 3.51
CA GLU A 352 8.22 -17.39 3.17
C GLU A 352 9.46 -16.47 3.22
N SER A 353 9.31 -15.17 2.93
CA SER A 353 10.45 -14.23 2.85
C SER A 353 10.98 -13.77 4.20
N ALA A 354 10.19 -13.91 5.29
CA ALA A 354 10.61 -13.52 6.62
C ALA A 354 11.69 -14.47 7.19
N ALA A 355 12.79 -13.92 7.73
CA ALA A 355 13.92 -14.65 8.32
C ALA A 355 13.55 -15.65 9.44
N LYS A 356 12.31 -15.55 9.94
CA LYS A 356 11.58 -16.60 10.65
C LYS A 356 10.23 -16.65 9.96
N SER A 357 9.84 -17.78 9.35
CA SER A 357 8.54 -17.94 8.69
C SER A 357 7.45 -17.33 9.58
N ARG A 358 6.86 -16.22 9.13
CA ARG A 358 5.83 -15.47 9.85
C ARG A 358 4.51 -15.81 9.21
N THR A 359 3.59 -16.37 9.96
CA THR A 359 2.18 -16.44 9.56
C THR A 359 1.48 -15.16 10.00
N LEU A 360 0.40 -14.78 9.32
CA LEU A 360 -0.49 -13.74 9.85
C LEU A 360 -0.99 -14.17 11.24
N SER A 361 -1.25 -13.21 12.12
CA SER A 361 -1.90 -13.52 13.40
C SER A 361 -3.32 -14.06 13.17
N LYS A 362 -3.80 -14.89 14.09
CA LYS A 362 -5.19 -15.36 14.09
C LYS A 362 -6.18 -14.18 14.05
N GLN A 363 -5.88 -13.11 14.78
CA GLN A 363 -6.70 -11.90 14.80
C GLN A 363 -6.79 -11.24 13.40
N THR A 364 -5.68 -11.17 12.67
CA THR A 364 -5.67 -10.66 11.29
C THR A 364 -6.59 -11.50 10.39
N TYR A 365 -6.54 -12.83 10.50
CA TYR A 365 -7.42 -13.72 9.73
C TYR A 365 -8.90 -13.54 10.10
N GLU A 366 -9.23 -13.44 11.39
CA GLU A 366 -10.60 -13.21 11.87
C GLU A 366 -11.16 -11.86 11.36
N GLU A 367 -10.31 -10.83 11.29
CA GLU A 367 -10.65 -9.52 10.74
C GLU A 367 -11.00 -9.59 9.24
N LEU A 368 -10.17 -10.28 8.44
CA LEU A 368 -10.39 -10.48 7.01
C LEU A 368 -11.63 -11.33 6.75
N GLN A 369 -11.83 -12.41 7.52
CA GLN A 369 -13.00 -13.26 7.41
C GLN A 369 -14.29 -12.47 7.66
N ARG A 370 -14.31 -11.63 8.71
CA ARG A 370 -15.44 -10.74 9.00
C ARG A 370 -15.71 -9.79 7.83
N ASN A 371 -14.67 -9.21 7.25
CA ASN A 371 -14.81 -8.34 6.07
C ASN A 371 -15.44 -9.07 4.87
N PHE A 372 -14.94 -10.26 4.50
CA PHE A 372 -15.50 -11.02 3.37
C PHE A 372 -16.97 -11.38 3.58
N LYS A 373 -17.33 -11.73 4.82
CA LYS A 373 -18.71 -11.99 5.21
C LYS A 373 -19.60 -10.74 5.09
N GLU A 374 -19.10 -9.57 5.50
CA GLU A 374 -19.82 -8.30 5.40
C GLU A 374 -20.08 -7.88 3.95
N ILE A 375 -19.14 -8.14 3.03
CA ILE A 375 -19.34 -7.87 1.58
C ILE A 375 -20.09 -8.99 0.83
N GLY A 376 -20.40 -10.11 1.50
CA GLY A 376 -21.10 -11.25 0.90
C GLY A 376 -20.24 -12.16 0.01
N ASP A 377 -18.91 -12.04 0.08
CA ASP A 377 -17.97 -12.90 -0.66
C ASP A 377 -17.68 -14.18 0.13
N LEU A 378 -18.59 -15.14 -0.01
CA LEU A 378 -18.50 -16.44 0.66
C LEU A 378 -17.30 -17.28 0.18
N GLU A 379 -16.80 -17.07 -1.04
CA GLU A 379 -15.66 -17.83 -1.56
C GLU A 379 -14.36 -17.38 -0.89
N SER A 380 -14.14 -16.06 -0.81
CA SER A 380 -13.00 -15.48 -0.11
C SER A 380 -13.06 -15.73 1.39
N GLU A 381 -14.24 -15.65 2.02
CA GLU A 381 -14.44 -16.00 3.44
C GLU A 381 -13.95 -17.42 3.71
N ASN A 382 -14.38 -18.36 2.89
CA ASN A 382 -14.05 -19.78 2.97
C ASN A 382 -12.56 -20.04 2.76
N ALA A 383 -11.94 -19.41 1.76
CA ALA A 383 -10.52 -19.55 1.50
C ALA A 383 -9.65 -19.00 2.64
N CYS A 384 -10.03 -17.83 3.17
CA CYS A 384 -9.40 -17.20 4.34
C CYS A 384 -9.49 -18.11 5.58
N PHE A 385 -10.68 -18.63 5.88
CA PHE A 385 -10.91 -19.54 7.01
C PHE A 385 -10.06 -20.81 6.91
N TYR A 386 -10.00 -21.40 5.70
CA TYR A 386 -9.20 -22.59 5.47
C TYR A 386 -7.71 -22.34 5.76
N GLU A 387 -7.13 -21.25 5.25
CA GLU A 387 -5.72 -20.94 5.49
C GLU A 387 -5.43 -20.63 6.96
N MET A 388 -6.32 -19.85 7.61
CA MET A 388 -6.25 -19.60 9.06
C MET A 388 -6.17 -20.92 9.83
N SER A 389 -7.07 -21.86 9.50
CA SER A 389 -7.20 -23.12 10.23
C SER A 389 -5.99 -24.02 10.04
N VAL A 390 -5.46 -24.11 8.80
CA VAL A 390 -4.23 -24.83 8.50
C VAL A 390 -3.04 -24.31 9.30
N ASN A 391 -2.94 -22.99 9.47
CA ASN A 391 -1.79 -22.35 10.10
C ASN A 391 -1.88 -22.30 11.63
N HIS A 392 -3.08 -22.26 12.22
CA HIS A 392 -3.27 -22.02 13.65
C HIS A 392 -3.89 -23.16 14.43
N GLU A 393 -4.62 -24.08 13.80
CA GLU A 393 -5.18 -25.22 14.53
C GLU A 393 -4.08 -26.21 14.92
N LYS A 394 -4.22 -26.79 16.10
CA LYS A 394 -3.30 -27.80 16.66
C LYS A 394 -4.08 -28.95 17.29
N GLY A 395 -3.40 -30.07 17.53
CA GLY A 395 -3.96 -31.23 18.22
C GLY A 395 -5.08 -31.92 17.44
N LEU A 396 -6.14 -32.35 18.14
CA LEU A 396 -7.27 -33.06 17.51
C LEU A 396 -7.98 -32.19 16.46
N LYS A 397 -8.08 -30.88 16.65
CA LYS A 397 -8.73 -29.98 15.67
C LYS A 397 -7.98 -29.97 14.33
N TRP A 398 -6.65 -29.85 14.37
CA TRP A 398 -5.81 -29.98 13.18
C TRP A 398 -5.93 -31.37 12.54
N PHE A 399 -5.92 -32.44 13.34
CA PHE A 399 -6.04 -33.81 12.85
C PHE A 399 -7.38 -34.05 12.13
N PHE A 400 -8.48 -33.63 12.75
CA PHE A 400 -9.80 -33.68 12.15
C PHE A 400 -9.92 -32.71 10.97
N GLY A 401 -9.37 -31.51 11.06
CA GLY A 401 -9.31 -30.57 9.95
C GLY A 401 -8.58 -31.13 8.73
N TYR A 402 -7.48 -31.85 8.94
CA TYR A 402 -6.73 -32.56 7.90
C TYR A 402 -7.54 -33.70 7.26
N LEU A 403 -8.23 -34.51 8.07
CA LEU A 403 -9.05 -35.63 7.59
C LEU A 403 -10.35 -35.17 6.89
N PHE A 404 -11.03 -34.19 7.45
CA PHE A 404 -12.38 -33.77 7.07
C PHE A 404 -12.41 -32.48 6.21
N GLY A 405 -11.28 -31.78 6.07
CA GLY A 405 -11.14 -30.62 5.18
C GLY A 405 -11.51 -29.25 5.76
N TYR A 406 -11.33 -29.06 7.08
CA TYR A 406 -11.74 -27.86 7.82
C TYR A 406 -13.15 -27.35 7.47
N GLY A 407 -14.09 -28.24 7.14
CA GLY A 407 -15.48 -27.88 6.78
C GLY A 407 -15.68 -27.17 5.43
N VAL A 408 -14.62 -26.70 4.79
CA VAL A 408 -14.70 -25.81 3.62
C VAL A 408 -14.05 -26.39 2.36
N LYS A 409 -12.90 -27.08 2.49
CA LYS A 409 -12.21 -27.76 1.38
C LYS A 409 -11.92 -29.22 1.74
N ARG A 410 -12.72 -30.16 1.23
CA ARG A 410 -12.51 -31.60 1.45
C ARG A 410 -11.18 -32.04 0.85
N ARG A 411 -10.16 -32.25 1.69
CA ARG A 411 -8.80 -32.53 1.22
C ARG A 411 -8.51 -34.01 1.05
N ASN A 412 -9.11 -34.89 1.86
CA ASN A 412 -8.69 -36.30 1.84
C ASN A 412 -9.76 -37.31 2.28
N PRO A 413 -10.81 -37.54 1.46
CA PRO A 413 -11.82 -38.57 1.72
C PRO A 413 -11.19 -39.97 1.85
N PHE A 414 -10.08 -40.22 1.17
CA PHE A 414 -9.35 -41.47 1.29
C PHE A 414 -8.71 -41.65 2.68
N ALA A 415 -8.10 -40.60 3.22
CA ALA A 415 -7.57 -40.63 4.59
C ALA A 415 -8.69 -40.84 5.63
N LEU A 416 -9.88 -40.28 5.39
CA LEU A 416 -11.06 -40.53 6.22
C LEU A 416 -11.49 -42.01 6.20
N ALA A 417 -11.56 -42.61 5.01
CA ALA A 417 -11.89 -44.03 4.85
C ALA A 417 -10.84 -44.92 5.53
N MET A 418 -9.54 -44.62 5.31
CA MET A 418 -8.44 -45.34 5.94
C MET A 418 -8.41 -45.18 7.46
N PHE A 419 -8.67 -43.98 7.98
CA PHE A 419 -8.75 -43.74 9.43
C PHE A 419 -9.91 -44.52 10.04
N SER A 420 -11.09 -44.51 9.39
CA SER A 420 -12.24 -45.29 9.85
C SER A 420 -11.91 -46.78 9.90
N LEU A 421 -11.31 -47.33 8.83
CA LEU A 421 -10.83 -48.72 8.79
C LEU A 421 -9.86 -49.05 9.93
N LEU A 422 -8.87 -48.19 10.19
CA LEU A 422 -7.88 -48.40 11.24
C LEU A 422 -8.47 -48.28 12.65
N LEU A 423 -9.37 -47.32 12.85
CA LEU A 423 -10.05 -47.10 14.13
C LEU A 423 -10.89 -48.32 14.50
N PHE A 424 -11.71 -48.82 13.57
CA PHE A 424 -12.51 -50.03 13.82
C PHE A 424 -11.64 -51.26 13.96
N TRP A 425 -10.58 -51.41 13.16
CA TRP A 425 -9.63 -52.50 13.38
C TRP A 425 -9.03 -52.47 14.78
N ALA A 426 -8.67 -51.29 15.30
CA ALA A 426 -8.10 -51.14 16.64
C ALA A 426 -9.13 -51.41 17.76
N ILE A 427 -10.34 -50.85 17.64
CA ILE A 427 -11.45 -51.09 18.57
C ILE A 427 -11.78 -52.59 18.62
N ASN A 428 -11.93 -53.20 17.44
CA ASN A 428 -12.16 -54.63 17.31
C ASN A 428 -11.00 -55.43 17.87
N SER A 429 -9.74 -55.14 17.54
CA SER A 429 -8.59 -55.86 18.08
C SER A 429 -8.48 -55.78 19.61
N SER A 430 -8.88 -54.65 20.20
CA SER A 430 -8.93 -54.44 21.65
C SER A 430 -10.10 -55.18 22.32
N LEU A 431 -11.30 -55.15 21.74
CA LEU A 431 -12.50 -55.81 22.28
C LEU A 431 -12.48 -57.33 22.04
N LEU A 432 -11.97 -57.75 20.87
CA LEU A 432 -11.91 -59.15 20.43
C LEU A 432 -10.81 -59.95 21.15
N LYS A 433 -9.75 -59.32 21.66
CA LYS A 433 -8.71 -60.00 22.44
C LYS A 433 -9.20 -60.57 23.78
N HIS A 434 -10.36 -60.15 24.28
CA HIS A 434 -10.79 -60.53 25.64
C HIS A 434 -12.11 -61.29 25.77
N HIS A 435 -13.04 -61.28 24.80
CA HIS A 435 -14.39 -61.83 25.10
C HIS A 435 -15.09 -62.62 23.96
N TRP A 436 -14.63 -62.57 22.70
CA TRP A 436 -15.53 -62.86 21.57
C TRP A 436 -15.09 -63.98 20.62
N PHE A 437 -13.86 -64.50 20.71
CA PHE A 437 -13.40 -65.59 19.86
C PHE A 437 -13.12 -66.87 20.64
N THR A 438 -14.14 -67.72 20.71
CA THR A 438 -13.93 -69.17 20.82
C THR A 438 -14.60 -69.83 19.62
N ALA A 439 -13.79 -70.58 18.88
CA ALA A 439 -14.12 -71.56 17.84
C ALA A 439 -14.19 -71.08 16.36
N GLY A 440 -13.39 -71.75 15.53
CA GLY A 440 -13.65 -71.95 14.10
C GLY A 440 -12.86 -71.08 13.11
N VAL A 441 -11.54 -71.19 13.04
CA VAL A 441 -10.76 -70.55 11.96
C VAL A 441 -10.95 -71.31 10.65
N ALA A 442 -11.66 -70.71 9.70
CA ALA A 442 -11.83 -71.22 8.33
C ALA A 442 -10.49 -71.30 7.60
N HIS A 443 -10.31 -72.36 6.80
CA HIS A 443 -9.08 -72.61 6.03
C HIS A 443 -9.11 -71.87 4.67
N GLY A 444 -8.09 -71.04 4.42
CA GLY A 444 -7.90 -70.29 3.17
C GLY A 444 -7.04 -69.04 3.35
N LEU A 445 -6.79 -68.27 2.27
CA LEU A 445 -6.01 -67.01 2.28
C LEU A 445 -6.50 -65.99 3.33
N ILE A 446 -7.77 -66.08 3.72
CA ILE A 446 -8.43 -65.25 4.75
C ILE A 446 -7.91 -65.59 6.17
N ALA A 447 -7.36 -66.78 6.41
CA ALA A 447 -6.83 -67.19 7.71
C ALA A 447 -5.56 -66.43 8.15
N ARG A 448 -4.90 -65.72 7.22
CA ARG A 448 -3.75 -64.85 7.52
C ARG A 448 -4.15 -63.41 7.87
N VAL A 449 -5.43 -63.09 7.74
CA VAL A 449 -5.97 -61.75 8.04
C VAL A 449 -6.56 -61.78 9.45
N PRO A 450 -6.21 -60.83 10.35
CA PRO A 450 -6.76 -60.78 11.69
C PRO A 450 -8.30 -60.78 11.65
N PRO A 451 -9.00 -61.59 12.46
CA PRO A 451 -10.47 -61.66 12.47
C PRO A 451 -11.16 -60.30 12.63
N ALA A 452 -10.54 -59.37 13.37
CA ALA A 452 -10.94 -57.98 13.49
C ALA A 452 -11.01 -57.26 12.13
N LEU A 453 -10.03 -57.49 11.27
CA LEU A 453 -9.95 -56.89 9.94
C LEU A 453 -10.95 -57.55 8.97
N VAL A 454 -11.21 -58.86 9.13
CA VAL A 454 -12.25 -59.56 8.38
C VAL A 454 -13.65 -58.98 8.68
N LEU A 455 -13.94 -58.68 9.95
CA LEU A 455 -15.20 -58.04 10.35
C LEU A 455 -15.34 -56.65 9.71
N THR A 456 -14.33 -55.81 9.85
CA THR A 456 -14.31 -54.44 9.29
C THR A 456 -14.35 -54.43 7.75
N LEU A 457 -13.80 -55.45 7.08
CA LEU A 457 -13.94 -55.60 5.62
C LEU A 457 -15.32 -56.13 5.22
N SER A 458 -15.96 -56.94 6.06
CA SER A 458 -17.31 -57.45 5.80
C SER A 458 -18.39 -56.37 5.91
N THR A 459 -18.21 -55.36 6.77
CA THR A 459 -19.12 -54.21 6.89
C THR A 459 -19.07 -53.28 5.67
N GLY A 460 -18.02 -53.33 4.86
CA GLY A 460 -17.94 -52.61 3.59
C GLY A 460 -18.84 -53.17 2.47
N ARG A 461 -19.46 -54.35 2.65
CA ARG A 461 -20.33 -54.95 1.61
C ARG A 461 -21.65 -54.17 1.46
N LEU A 462 -22.21 -54.18 0.24
CA LEU A 462 -23.47 -53.48 -0.09
C LEU A 462 -24.70 -54.06 0.62
N LYS A 463 -24.69 -55.35 0.95
CA LYS A 463 -25.76 -56.01 1.70
C LYS A 463 -25.36 -56.21 3.16
N LEU A 464 -26.28 -55.94 4.07
CA LEU A 464 -26.16 -56.25 5.50
C LEU A 464 -26.26 -57.78 5.66
N GLU A 465 -25.13 -58.47 5.54
CA GLU A 465 -25.03 -59.90 5.79
C GLU A 465 -24.20 -60.08 7.07
N PHE A 466 -24.87 -60.51 8.15
CA PHE A 466 -24.17 -60.84 9.38
C PHE A 466 -23.29 -62.07 9.13
N PRO A 467 -21.97 -62.01 9.40
CA PRO A 467 -21.10 -63.16 9.28
C PRO A 467 -21.62 -64.26 10.22
N GLY A 468 -21.91 -65.46 9.70
CA GLY A 468 -22.59 -66.53 10.47
C GLY A 468 -21.93 -66.94 11.79
N ASN A 469 -20.64 -66.60 11.98
CA ASN A 469 -19.87 -66.91 13.18
C ASN A 469 -19.94 -65.81 14.26
N PHE A 470 -20.53 -64.64 13.97
CA PHE A 470 -20.58 -63.46 14.84
C PHE A 470 -21.91 -63.28 15.59
N VAL A 471 -22.91 -64.13 15.30
CA VAL A 471 -24.34 -63.90 15.59
C VAL A 471 -24.74 -64.21 17.04
N HIS A 472 -23.90 -64.87 17.84
CA HIS A 472 -24.36 -65.51 19.08
C HIS A 472 -24.37 -64.65 20.35
N THR A 473 -24.08 -63.34 20.27
CA THR A 473 -24.08 -62.45 21.43
C THR A 473 -24.67 -61.08 21.07
N ASP A 474 -25.63 -60.60 21.86
CA ASP A 474 -26.37 -59.35 21.60
C ASP A 474 -25.44 -58.15 21.39
N GLY A 475 -24.35 -58.06 22.17
CA GLY A 475 -23.40 -56.96 22.02
C GLY A 475 -22.60 -56.99 20.72
N GLY A 476 -22.45 -58.14 20.07
CA GLY A 476 -21.66 -58.29 18.82
C GLY A 476 -22.46 -57.86 17.61
N GLN A 477 -23.77 -58.14 17.66
CA GLN A 477 -24.74 -57.62 16.69
C GLN A 477 -24.83 -56.08 16.78
N VAL A 478 -24.84 -55.52 17.99
CA VAL A 478 -24.85 -54.06 18.20
C VAL A 478 -23.57 -53.42 17.68
N VAL A 479 -22.39 -53.97 18.01
CA VAL A 479 -21.11 -53.46 17.50
C VAL A 479 -21.08 -53.52 15.98
N PHE A 480 -21.42 -54.66 15.36
CA PHE A 480 -21.46 -54.79 13.90
C PHE A 480 -22.43 -53.81 13.23
N ALA A 481 -23.61 -53.57 13.81
CA ALA A 481 -24.58 -52.61 13.29
C ALA A 481 -24.04 -51.17 13.33
N VAL A 482 -23.38 -50.78 14.44
CA VAL A 482 -22.73 -49.46 14.56
C VAL A 482 -21.59 -49.31 13.55
N GLU A 483 -20.73 -50.33 13.40
CA GLU A 483 -19.65 -50.33 12.42
C GLU A 483 -20.16 -50.25 10.99
N TYR A 484 -21.21 -50.99 10.66
CA TYR A 484 -21.84 -50.99 9.34
C TYR A 484 -22.41 -49.62 8.98
N VAL A 485 -23.19 -49.01 9.89
CA VAL A 485 -23.75 -47.67 9.68
C VAL A 485 -22.65 -46.64 9.50
N TRP A 486 -21.60 -46.67 10.32
CA TRP A 486 -20.48 -45.75 10.18
C TRP A 486 -19.70 -45.96 8.89
N MET A 487 -19.43 -47.21 8.50
CA MET A 487 -18.75 -47.51 7.23
C MET A 487 -19.56 -47.04 6.03
N LYS A 488 -20.89 -47.16 6.06
CA LYS A 488 -21.75 -46.60 5.01
C LYS A 488 -21.71 -45.08 4.96
N ILE A 489 -21.68 -44.40 6.11
CA ILE A 489 -21.49 -42.95 6.15
C ILE A 489 -20.12 -42.56 5.57
N ALA A 490 -19.06 -43.30 5.91
CA ALA A 490 -17.71 -43.06 5.38
C ALA A 490 -17.62 -43.34 3.88
N GLU A 491 -18.23 -44.42 3.40
CA GLU A 491 -18.30 -44.82 1.98
C GLU A 491 -19.08 -43.78 1.15
N ILE A 492 -20.26 -43.34 1.60
CA ILE A 492 -21.04 -42.27 0.97
C ILE A 492 -20.24 -40.97 0.95
N SER A 493 -19.60 -40.62 2.07
CA SER A 493 -18.75 -39.42 2.15
C SER A 493 -17.57 -39.48 1.19
N PHE A 494 -16.98 -40.66 1.01
CA PHE A 494 -15.92 -40.92 0.03
C PHE A 494 -16.43 -40.79 -1.40
N LEU A 495 -17.54 -41.45 -1.75
CA LEU A 495 -18.14 -41.39 -3.08
C LEU A 495 -18.54 -39.96 -3.48
N VAL A 496 -19.18 -39.22 -2.57
CA VAL A 496 -19.54 -37.80 -2.79
C VAL A 496 -18.30 -36.94 -2.98
N ALA A 497 -17.22 -37.19 -2.24
CA ALA A 497 -15.98 -36.44 -2.41
C ALA A 497 -15.27 -36.79 -3.72
N VAL A 498 -15.26 -38.07 -4.13
CA VAL A 498 -14.70 -38.54 -5.39
C VAL A 498 -15.48 -37.96 -6.58
N ALA A 499 -16.80 -37.99 -6.55
CA ALA A 499 -17.68 -37.43 -7.59
C ALA A 499 -17.47 -35.91 -7.79
N ASN A 500 -17.14 -35.18 -6.71
CA ASN A 500 -16.85 -33.75 -6.80
C ASN A 500 -15.42 -33.43 -7.24
N SER A 501 -14.50 -34.39 -7.19
CA SER A 501 -13.09 -34.23 -7.59
C SER A 501 -12.79 -34.60 -9.04
N SER A 502 -13.70 -35.34 -9.71
CA SER A 502 -13.52 -35.79 -11.09
C SER A 502 -14.80 -35.57 -11.92
N PRO A 503 -14.74 -34.75 -12.99
CA PRO A 503 -15.87 -34.51 -13.90
C PRO A 503 -16.42 -35.81 -14.52
N LEU A 504 -15.53 -36.77 -14.78
CA LEU A 504 -15.86 -38.09 -15.33
C LEU A 504 -16.68 -38.92 -14.35
N LEU A 505 -16.32 -38.94 -13.06
CA LEU A 505 -17.04 -39.71 -12.03
C LEU A 505 -18.39 -39.07 -11.67
N LYS A 506 -18.51 -37.74 -11.80
CA LYS A 506 -19.78 -37.03 -11.61
C LYS A 506 -20.86 -37.49 -12.60
N GLN A 507 -20.47 -37.89 -13.82
CA GLN A 507 -21.39 -38.44 -14.83
C GLN A 507 -21.84 -39.88 -14.50
N PHE A 508 -21.08 -40.62 -13.69
CA PHE A 508 -21.44 -41.98 -13.29
C PHE A 508 -22.29 -42.07 -12.01
N MET A 509 -22.40 -40.98 -11.22
CA MET A 509 -23.19 -40.94 -9.97
C MET A 509 -24.62 -41.50 -10.09
N PRO A 510 -25.41 -41.18 -11.14
CA PRO A 510 -26.77 -41.73 -11.28
C PRO A 510 -26.81 -43.25 -11.41
N TYR A 511 -25.73 -43.88 -11.86
CA TYR A 511 -25.64 -45.34 -12.04
C TYR A 511 -25.27 -46.09 -10.75
N PHE A 512 -24.82 -45.39 -9.71
CA PHE A 512 -24.51 -45.98 -8.40
C PHE A 512 -25.71 -46.00 -7.44
N GLY A 513 -26.89 -45.52 -7.87
CA GLY A 513 -28.11 -45.54 -7.06
C GLY A 513 -28.11 -44.55 -5.89
N LEU A 514 -27.36 -43.46 -6.02
CA LEU A 514 -27.33 -42.31 -5.09
C LEU A 514 -28.12 -41.12 -5.65
#